data_AF-A0AAV3S1L5-F1
#
_entry.id   AF-A0AAV3S1L5-F1
#
_cell.length_a   1.000
_cell.length_b   1.000
_cell.length_c   1.000
_cell.angle_alpha   90.00
_cell.angle_beta   90.00
_cell.angle_gamma   90.00
#
_symmetry.space_group_name_H-M   'P 1'
#
loop_
_entity.id
_entity.type
_entity.pdbx_description
1 polymer ?
#
loop_
_entity_poly.entity_id
_entity_poly.type
_entity_poly.pdbx_seq_one_letter_code
_entity_poly.pdbx_strand_id
1 'polypeptide(L)'
;MADKTPLSDDGDSTHTFTNTPNTSPPPNNPPKLDHTSPFYLSSNDNPGTIISTVTFTGHNYDEWSKSLRLSLIARRKFGFIDGSVVKPITRSLVADWQCVQAMLVQWIRNTIDMSLRKTIPYFEEARPL
;
A
#
# COMPACT_ATOMS: atom_id res chain seq x y z
N MET A 1 -50.56 -65.88 -37.56
CA MET A 1 -51.63 -64.87 -37.74
C MET A 1 -51.17 -63.63 -36.98
N ALA A 2 -50.94 -62.55 -37.74
CA ALA A 2 -50.59 -61.14 -37.46
C ALA A 2 -50.32 -60.64 -36.01
N ASP A 3 -49.56 -59.58 -35.73
CA ASP A 3 -48.55 -58.69 -36.36
C ASP A 3 -48.29 -57.59 -35.29
N LYS A 4 -47.20 -56.82 -35.44
CA LYS A 4 -46.95 -55.46 -34.89
C LYS A 4 -46.40 -55.23 -33.46
N THR A 5 -45.08 -54.99 -33.40
CA THR A 5 -44.46 -53.87 -32.63
C THR A 5 -44.63 -52.55 -33.43
N PRO A 6 -44.52 -51.30 -32.89
CA PRO A 6 -43.40 -50.81 -32.06
C PRO A 6 -43.69 -49.70 -31.00
N LEU A 7 -42.63 -49.43 -30.19
CA LEU A 7 -42.22 -48.22 -29.42
C LEU A 7 -43.25 -47.19 -28.91
N SER A 8 -43.12 -46.81 -27.64
CA SER A 8 -43.04 -45.40 -27.18
C SER A 8 -42.37 -45.34 -25.79
N ASP A 9 -41.15 -44.80 -25.79
CA ASP A 9 -40.47 -44.16 -24.66
C ASP A 9 -41.24 -42.88 -24.28
N ASP A 10 -41.22 -42.48 -23.01
CA ASP A 10 -41.31 -41.10 -22.50
C ASP A 10 -41.95 -41.02 -21.10
N GLY A 11 -41.18 -40.46 -20.15
CA GLY A 11 -41.74 -39.56 -19.16
C GLY A 11 -41.69 -39.98 -17.70
N ASP A 12 -40.49 -40.17 -17.12
CA ASP A 12 -40.29 -39.85 -15.70
C ASP A 12 -39.33 -38.66 -15.58
N SER A 13 -39.93 -37.47 -15.49
CA SER A 13 -39.22 -36.22 -15.24
C SER A 13 -39.79 -35.56 -13.98
N THR A 14 -39.52 -36.15 -12.82
CA THR A 14 -39.48 -35.36 -11.58
C THR A 14 -38.22 -34.50 -11.58
N HIS A 15 -38.28 -33.34 -12.25
CA HIS A 15 -37.26 -32.30 -12.08
C HIS A 15 -37.46 -31.65 -10.71
N THR A 16 -36.76 -32.17 -9.71
CA THR A 16 -36.46 -31.44 -8.49
C THR A 16 -35.67 -30.19 -8.84
N PHE A 17 -36.30 -29.02 -8.76
CA PHE A 17 -35.61 -27.73 -8.79
C PHE A 17 -34.75 -27.59 -7.52
N THR A 18 -33.49 -28.02 -7.61
CA THR A 18 -32.48 -27.67 -6.61
C THR A 18 -32.07 -26.21 -6.84
N ASN A 19 -32.64 -25.29 -6.07
CA ASN A 19 -32.14 -23.92 -5.96
C ASN A 19 -30.76 -23.93 -5.27
N THR A 20 -29.70 -24.01 -6.06
CA THR A 20 -28.34 -23.65 -5.61
C THR A 20 -28.20 -22.12 -5.64
N PRO A 21 -27.83 -21.44 -4.54
CA PRO A 21 -27.50 -20.02 -4.61
C PRO A 21 -26.20 -19.88 -5.40
N ASN A 22 -26.32 -19.40 -6.64
CA ASN A 22 -25.20 -19.07 -7.50
C ASN A 22 -24.49 -17.85 -6.91
N THR A 23 -23.55 -18.08 -5.98
CA THR A 23 -22.77 -17.02 -5.36
C THR A 23 -21.45 -16.94 -6.12
N SER A 24 -21.47 -16.19 -7.22
CA SER A 24 -20.24 -15.76 -7.90
C SER A 24 -19.32 -15.12 -6.86
N PRO A 25 -18.02 -15.47 -6.79
CA PRO A 25 -17.11 -14.77 -5.90
C PRO A 25 -17.09 -13.28 -6.28
N PRO A 26 -17.01 -12.36 -5.31
CA PRO A 26 -16.92 -10.94 -5.60
C PRO A 26 -15.74 -10.66 -6.54
N PRO A 27 -15.82 -9.61 -7.38
CA PRO A 27 -14.74 -9.25 -8.28
C PRO A 27 -13.45 -9.17 -7.47
N ASN A 28 -12.43 -9.90 -7.92
CA ASN A 28 -11.13 -10.05 -7.28
C ASN A 28 -10.46 -8.67 -7.22
N ASN A 29 -10.82 -7.86 -6.22
CA ASN A 29 -10.15 -6.61 -5.94
C ASN A 29 -8.71 -6.99 -5.58
N PRO A 30 -7.70 -6.31 -6.14
CA PRO A 30 -6.31 -6.60 -5.80
C PRO A 30 -6.18 -6.55 -4.26
N PRO A 31 -5.42 -7.48 -3.65
CA PRO A 31 -5.27 -7.54 -2.21
C PRO A 31 -4.79 -6.17 -1.71
N LYS A 32 -5.67 -5.48 -1.00
CA LYS A 32 -5.39 -4.17 -0.43
C LYS A 32 -4.38 -4.37 0.71
N LEU A 33 -3.33 -3.56 0.74
CA LEU A 33 -2.37 -3.58 1.84
C LEU A 33 -3.11 -3.41 3.18
N ASP A 34 -2.78 -4.27 4.14
CA ASP A 34 -3.27 -4.13 5.51
C ASP A 34 -2.80 -2.80 6.11
N HIS A 35 -3.67 -2.13 6.87
CA HIS A 35 -3.37 -0.92 7.63
C HIS A 35 -2.26 -1.11 8.67
N THR A 36 -1.96 -2.35 9.05
CA THR A 36 -0.82 -2.71 9.90
C THR A 36 0.50 -2.77 9.14
N SER A 37 0.47 -2.86 7.81
CA SER A 37 1.65 -2.98 6.97
C SER A 37 2.51 -1.70 7.06
N PRO A 38 3.84 -1.82 7.20
CA PRO A 38 4.73 -0.66 7.13
C PRO A 38 4.65 0.05 5.77
N PHE A 39 4.22 -0.64 4.71
CA PHE A 39 4.07 -0.09 3.35
C PHE A 39 2.75 0.64 3.12
N TYR A 40 1.80 0.56 4.05
CA TYR A 40 0.50 1.22 3.92
C TYR A 40 0.63 2.74 4.02
N LEU A 41 0.13 3.46 3.02
CA LEU A 41 -0.05 4.91 3.06
C LEU A 41 -1.52 5.23 3.38
N SER A 42 -1.74 6.09 4.37
CA SER A 42 -3.07 6.58 4.71
C SER A 42 -3.60 7.49 3.60
N SER A 43 -4.92 7.59 3.45
CA SER A 43 -5.55 8.52 2.51
C SER A 43 -5.16 9.98 2.74
N ASN A 44 -4.65 10.32 3.93
CA ASN A 44 -4.18 11.66 4.27
C ASN A 44 -2.69 11.88 3.97
N ASP A 45 -1.93 10.83 3.63
CA ASP A 45 -0.51 10.93 3.33
C ASP A 45 -0.33 11.48 1.92
N ASN A 46 0.11 12.74 1.83
CA ASN A 46 0.38 13.39 0.57
C ASN A 46 1.80 13.98 0.54
N PRO A 47 2.44 14.06 -0.65
CA PRO A 47 3.80 14.58 -0.79
C PRO A 47 3.98 16.01 -0.26
N GLY A 48 2.93 16.83 -0.28
CA GLY A 48 2.95 18.21 0.20
C GLY A 48 2.85 18.37 1.72
N THR A 49 2.63 17.28 2.47
CA THR A 49 2.41 17.38 3.91
C THR A 49 3.68 17.83 4.63
N ILE A 50 3.54 18.87 5.45
CA ILE A 50 4.56 19.28 6.41
C ILE A 50 4.38 18.40 7.66
N ILE A 51 5.28 17.43 7.85
CA ILE A 51 5.16 16.47 8.94
C ILE A 51 5.76 16.97 10.26
N SER A 52 6.61 17.98 10.24
CA SER A 52 7.26 18.60 11.41
C SER A 52 7.10 20.11 11.33
N THR A 53 6.78 20.76 12.46
CA THR A 53 6.69 22.23 12.56
C THR A 53 8.06 22.90 12.62
N VAL A 54 9.10 22.14 12.97
CA VAL A 54 10.49 22.63 12.96
C VAL A 54 11.07 22.48 11.56
N THR A 55 11.50 23.61 10.99
CA THR A 55 12.23 23.66 9.71
C THR A 55 13.74 23.64 9.97
N PHE A 56 14.48 22.80 9.25
CA PHE A 56 15.94 22.77 9.31
C PHE A 56 16.53 24.01 8.66
N THR A 57 17.29 24.79 9.43
CA THR A 57 17.96 26.03 9.01
C THR A 57 19.47 25.89 8.95
N GLY A 58 20.02 24.68 9.13
CA GLY A 58 21.46 24.41 9.14
C GLY A 58 22.10 24.50 10.52
N HIS A 59 21.52 25.28 11.44
CA HIS A 59 22.05 25.48 12.79
C HIS A 59 21.27 24.75 13.89
N ASN A 60 20.08 24.22 13.57
CA ASN A 60 19.14 23.62 14.53
C ASN A 60 18.96 22.10 14.33
N TYR A 61 20.02 21.39 13.91
CA TYR A 61 19.96 19.96 13.59
C TYR A 61 19.37 19.11 14.73
N ASP A 62 19.79 19.36 15.97
CA ASP A 62 19.34 18.57 17.13
C ASP A 62 17.84 18.70 17.40
N GLU A 63 17.29 19.90 17.24
CA GLU A 63 15.86 20.16 17.43
C GLU A 63 15.05 19.59 16.25
N TRP A 64 15.50 19.87 15.03
CA TRP A 64 14.86 19.40 13.81
C TRP A 64 14.82 17.87 13.74
N SER A 65 15.94 17.20 14.00
CA SER A 65 16.04 15.74 13.94
C SER A 65 15.14 15.05 14.96
N LYS A 66 15.04 15.59 16.19
CA LYS A 66 14.10 15.07 17.22
C LYS A 66 12.65 15.26 16.80
N SER A 67 12.29 16.44 16.30
CA SER A 67 10.93 16.73 15.82
C SER A 67 10.55 15.82 14.65
N LEU A 68 11.40 15.74 13.63
CA LEU A 68 11.21 14.87 12.46
C LEU A 68 11.08 13.40 12.87
N ARG A 69 11.95 12.92 13.77
CA ARG A 69 11.89 11.55 14.31
C ARG A 69 10.55 11.25 14.97
N LEU A 70 10.06 12.13 15.85
CA LEU A 70 8.76 11.94 16.51
C LEU A 70 7.61 11.89 15.50
N SER A 71 7.63 12.79 14.50
CA SER A 71 6.63 12.82 13.44
C SER A 71 6.60 11.56 12.57
N LEU A 72 7.76 10.95 12.32
CA LEU A 72 7.87 9.69 11.59
C LEU A 72 7.46 8.48 12.44
N ILE A 73 7.76 8.48 13.74
CA ILE A 73 7.31 7.45 14.69
C ILE A 73 5.78 7.46 14.77
N ALA A 74 5.15 8.64 14.89
CA ALA A 74 3.70 8.78 14.93
C ALA A 74 3.01 8.23 13.66
N ARG A 75 3.71 8.23 12.53
CA ARG A 75 3.24 7.67 11.25
C ARG A 75 3.69 6.24 10.99
N ARG A 76 4.40 5.61 11.93
CA ARG A 76 5.01 4.27 11.79
C ARG A 76 5.95 4.16 10.60
N LYS A 77 6.61 5.25 10.22
CA LYS A 77 7.57 5.30 9.09
C LYS A 77 9.03 5.41 9.51
N PHE A 78 9.31 5.56 10.81
CA PHE A 78 10.69 5.63 11.28
C PHE A 78 11.52 4.39 10.93
N GLY A 79 10.86 3.22 10.79
CA GLY A 79 11.53 1.97 10.44
C GLY A 79 12.27 1.98 9.09
N PHE A 80 11.86 2.85 8.17
CA PHE A 80 12.53 3.03 6.87
C PHE A 80 13.84 3.84 6.99
N ILE A 81 13.94 4.67 8.03
CA ILE A 81 15.12 5.50 8.30
C ILE A 81 16.15 4.73 9.12
N ASP A 82 15.72 4.05 10.19
CA ASP A 82 16.62 3.24 11.02
C ASP A 82 17.05 1.92 10.36
N GLY A 83 16.37 1.52 9.27
CA GLY A 83 16.68 0.32 8.50
C GLY A 83 16.04 -0.96 9.02
N SER A 84 15.14 -0.88 10.01
CA SER A 84 14.34 -2.02 10.45
C SER A 84 13.34 -2.50 9.38
N VAL A 85 12.91 -1.61 8.48
CA VAL A 85 12.12 -1.93 7.29
C VAL A 85 13.02 -1.90 6.06
N VAL A 86 13.33 -3.08 5.54
CA VAL A 86 14.18 -3.25 4.35
C VAL A 86 13.35 -3.35 3.07
N LYS A 87 14.01 -3.15 1.93
CA LYS A 87 13.41 -3.35 0.61
C LYS A 87 12.90 -4.80 0.48
N PRO A 88 11.62 -5.00 0.12
CA PRO A 88 11.06 -6.35 0.01
C PRO A 88 11.62 -7.08 -1.21
N ILE A 89 11.75 -8.41 -1.08
CA ILE A 89 12.12 -9.31 -2.19
C ILE A 89 10.91 -9.56 -3.10
N THR A 90 9.71 -9.56 -2.52
CA THR A 90 8.45 -9.80 -3.23
C THR A 90 8.15 -8.65 -4.18
N ARG A 91 8.16 -8.94 -5.49
CA ARG A 91 7.94 -7.93 -6.55
C ARG A 91 6.66 -7.11 -6.37
N SER A 92 5.59 -7.73 -5.87
CA SER A 92 4.31 -7.03 -5.65
C SER A 92 4.39 -5.93 -4.59
N LEU A 93 5.33 -6.01 -3.65
CA LEU A 93 5.52 -5.03 -2.57
C LEU A 93 6.59 -3.98 -2.89
N VAL A 94 7.37 -4.18 -3.97
CA VAL A 94 8.45 -3.26 -4.36
C VAL A 94 7.88 -1.90 -4.72
N ALA A 95 6.77 -1.85 -5.47
CA ALA A 95 6.12 -0.60 -5.84
C ALA A 95 5.64 0.18 -4.60
N ASP A 96 5.00 -0.51 -3.64
CA ASP A 96 4.53 0.12 -2.41
C ASP A 96 5.70 0.64 -1.56
N TRP A 97 6.79 -0.13 -1.46
CA TRP A 97 8.02 0.31 -0.81
C TRP A 97 8.60 1.56 -1.47
N GLN A 98 8.67 1.61 -2.81
CA GLN A 98 9.15 2.77 -3.56
C GLN A 98 8.27 4.00 -3.32
N CYS A 99 6.94 3.84 -3.29
CA CYS A 99 6.02 4.91 -2.96
C CYS A 99 6.29 5.48 -1.56
N VAL A 100 6.49 4.63 -0.56
CA VAL A 100 6.82 5.07 0.80
C VAL A 100 8.17 5.77 0.86
N GLN A 101 9.19 5.29 0.16
CA GLN A 101 10.50 5.93 0.11
C GLN A 101 10.42 7.33 -0.51
N ALA A 102 9.76 7.46 -1.67
CA ALA A 102 9.55 8.76 -2.32
C ALA A 102 8.78 9.73 -1.41
N MET A 103 7.78 9.21 -0.68
CA MET A 103 7.02 9.99 0.29
C MET A 103 7.91 10.51 1.44
N LEU A 104 8.75 9.66 2.00
CA LEU A 104 9.66 10.04 3.08
C LEU A 104 10.68 11.08 2.63
N VAL A 105 11.27 10.90 1.45
CA VAL A 105 12.18 11.88 0.85
C VAL A 105 11.49 13.24 0.71
N GLN A 106 10.25 13.27 0.23
CA GLN A 106 9.52 14.52 0.06
C GLN A 106 9.18 15.17 1.40
N TRP A 107 8.74 14.40 2.39
CA TRP A 107 8.48 14.91 3.73
C TRP A 107 9.72 15.49 4.41
N ILE A 108 10.85 14.79 4.33
CA ILE A 108 12.12 15.28 4.87
C ILE A 108 12.50 16.58 4.17
N ARG A 109 12.50 16.61 2.83
CA ARG A 109 12.80 17.82 2.04
C ARG A 109 11.88 18.99 2.36
N ASN A 110 10.59 18.75 2.59
CA ASN A 110 9.64 19.81 2.93
C ASN A 110 9.92 20.45 4.30
N THR A 111 10.62 19.76 5.19
CA THR A 111 11.04 20.29 6.49
C THR A 111 12.39 21.00 6.44
N ILE A 112 13.00 21.16 5.26
CA ILE A 112 14.30 21.83 5.09
C ILE A 112 14.09 23.19 4.44
N ASP A 113 14.80 24.20 4.95
CA ASP A 113 14.77 25.54 4.39
C ASP A 113 15.12 25.53 2.90
N MET A 114 14.46 26.39 2.12
CA MET A 114 14.60 26.39 0.66
C MET A 114 16.01 26.75 0.19
N SER A 115 16.75 27.56 0.96
CA SER A 115 18.15 27.90 0.65
C SER A 115 19.06 26.68 0.74
N LEU A 116 18.83 25.80 1.72
CA LEU A 116 19.59 24.57 1.96
C LEU A 116 19.13 23.42 1.07
N ARG A 117 17.86 23.37 0.65
CA ARG A 117 17.37 22.34 -0.27
C ARG A 117 18.13 22.25 -1.60
N LYS A 118 18.76 23.35 -2.02
CA LYS A 118 19.57 23.42 -3.26
C LYS A 118 20.96 22.79 -3.10
N THR A 119 21.47 22.69 -1.87
CA THR A 119 22.80 22.13 -1.58
C THR A 119 22.75 20.63 -1.30
N ILE A 120 21.58 20.10 -0.95
CA ILE A 120 21.39 18.67 -0.67
C ILE A 120 21.13 17.91 -1.98
N PRO A 121 21.92 16.87 -2.31
CA PRO A 121 21.68 16.01 -3.45
C PRO A 121 20.27 15.42 -3.45
N TYR A 122 19.79 15.02 -4.63
CA TYR A 122 18.55 14.27 -4.69
C TYR A 122 18.83 12.80 -4.33
N PHE A 123 18.01 12.24 -3.44
CA PHE A 123 18.11 10.85 -3.03
C PHE A 123 16.76 10.17 -3.31
N GLU A 124 16.79 8.96 -3.85
CA GLU A 124 15.59 8.14 -4.09
C GLU A 124 15.13 7.40 -2.82
N GLU A 125 16.02 7.27 -1.85
CA GLU A 125 15.78 6.61 -0.58
C GLU A 125 15.92 7.60 0.58
N ALA A 126 15.17 7.36 1.65
CA ALA A 126 15.16 8.25 2.80
C ALA A 126 16.31 8.02 3.79
N ARG A 127 16.92 6.84 3.77
CA ARG A 127 18.03 6.47 4.66
C ARG A 127 19.34 7.24 4.41
N PRO A 128 19.72 7.58 3.16
CA PRO A 128 20.92 8.38 2.87
C PRO A 128 20.75 9.89 3.09
N LEU A 129 19.54 10.37 3.42
CA LEU A 129 19.25 11.77 3.76
C LEU A 129 19.63 12.09 5.21
#